data_AF-A0AAA9Z1N7-F1
#
_entry.id   AF-A0AAA9Z1N7-F1
#
_cell.length_a   1.000
_cell.length_b   1.000
_cell.length_c   1.000
_cell.angle_alpha   90.00
_cell.angle_beta   90.00
_cell.angle_gamma   90.00
#
_symmetry.space_group_name_H-M   'P 1'
#
loop_
_entity.id
_entity.type
_entity.pdbx_description
1 polymer ?
#
loop_
_entity_poly.entity_id
_entity_poly.type
_entity_poly.pdbx_seq_one_letter_code
_entity_poly.pdbx_strand_id
1 'polypeptide(L)'
;MMSELSRGFREDCYDFLAEFTRHESTEFRHFCYEWKRMNFQFVFYGRNTDVEMIAFVTEALAIVKKIFMNSKKPLERIGAFYMLYALYFKQPTEQFCKIRVTTMDWAEFKQFVQSPTFEHHSLEVAAIFWKMFVGDAFRFVQDEFEYGYDAFFVRGDQSGRFDDKARDSFKVVRQAEKEFRTMKTNTGLYTALDALEMGYNEMKESLEGEYLGLYSKLYVEMRLRPAHICMARKKSWKHSRGTL
;
A
#
# COMPACT_ATOMS: atom_id res chain seq x y z
N MET A 1 17.46 -6.23 0.15
CA MET A 1 18.62 -5.33 0.11
C MET A 1 18.05 -3.93 0.28
N MET A 2 18.46 -3.18 1.30
CA MET A 2 17.94 -1.81 1.51
C MET A 2 18.75 -0.86 0.63
N SER A 3 18.10 -0.13 -0.28
CA SER A 3 18.81 0.85 -1.11
C SER A 3 19.19 2.09 -0.31
N GLU A 4 20.05 2.94 -0.89
CA GLU A 4 20.36 4.25 -0.30
C GLU A 4 19.11 5.15 -0.19
N LEU A 5 18.06 4.90 -0.98
CA LEU A 5 16.84 5.72 -1.04
C LEU A 5 15.97 5.61 0.21
N SER A 6 16.05 4.49 0.93
CA SER A 6 15.31 4.26 2.18
C SER A 6 16.22 4.28 3.41
N ARG A 7 17.46 4.79 3.27
CA ARG A 7 18.41 4.86 4.39
C ARG A 7 17.88 5.81 5.47
N GLY A 8 17.86 5.38 6.73
CA GLY A 8 17.32 6.17 7.85
C GLY A 8 15.81 6.03 8.04
N PHE A 9 15.06 5.67 6.98
CA PHE A 9 13.59 5.58 7.07
C PHE A 9 13.13 4.53 8.09
N ARG A 10 13.88 3.43 8.22
CA ARG A 10 13.58 2.39 9.20
C ARG A 10 13.73 2.90 10.63
N GLU A 11 14.78 3.65 10.88
CA GLU A 11 15.06 4.28 12.17
C GLU A 11 13.97 5.31 12.49
N ASP A 12 13.61 6.16 11.52
CA ASP A 12 12.50 7.11 11.64
C ASP A 12 11.17 6.42 11.98
N CYS A 13 10.90 5.25 11.38
CA CYS A 13 9.72 4.45 11.72
C CYS A 13 9.74 3.96 13.17
N TYR A 14 10.90 3.51 13.68
CA TYR A 14 11.00 3.06 15.07
C TYR A 14 10.88 4.22 16.06
N ASP A 15 11.49 5.37 15.76
CA ASP A 15 11.37 6.57 16.59
C ASP A 15 9.91 7.06 16.62
N PHE A 16 9.25 7.04 15.47
CA PHE A 16 7.81 7.31 15.38
C PHE A 16 6.98 6.36 16.25
N LEU A 17 7.21 5.05 16.12
CA LEU A 17 6.46 4.06 16.88
C LEU A 17 6.74 4.16 18.37
N ALA A 18 7.97 4.50 18.76
CA ALA A 18 8.33 4.75 20.15
C ALA A 18 7.47 5.90 20.70
N GLU A 19 7.41 7.04 20.02
CA GLU A 19 6.59 8.17 20.43
C GLU A 19 5.08 7.86 20.44
N PHE A 20 4.57 7.13 19.44
CA PHE A 20 3.18 6.67 19.43
C PHE A 20 2.86 5.79 20.65
N THR A 21 3.74 4.86 21.00
CA THR A 21 3.51 3.95 22.13
C THR A 21 3.47 4.67 23.50
N ARG A 22 4.04 5.87 23.62
CA ARG A 22 4.00 6.67 24.85
C ARG A 22 2.62 7.21 25.20
N HIS A 23 1.72 7.27 24.22
CA HIS A 23 0.32 7.65 24.47
C HIS A 23 -0.46 6.54 25.17
N GLU A 24 0.08 5.32 25.23
CA GLU A 24 -0.58 4.13 25.80
C GLU A 24 -1.99 3.89 25.23
N SER A 25 -2.25 4.43 24.03
CA SER A 25 -3.54 4.42 23.35
C SER A 25 -3.42 3.71 22.01
N THR A 26 -4.50 3.01 21.65
CA THR A 26 -4.64 2.33 20.35
C THR A 26 -5.49 3.13 19.36
N GLU A 27 -5.99 4.30 19.77
CA GLU A 27 -6.83 5.15 18.94
C GLU A 27 -6.05 5.68 17.73
N PHE A 28 -6.67 5.61 16.56
CA PHE A 28 -6.08 6.18 15.33
C PHE A 28 -5.85 7.71 15.41
N ARG A 29 -6.59 8.42 16.29
CA ARG A 29 -6.41 9.86 16.51
C ARG A 29 -5.03 10.21 17.07
N HIS A 30 -4.51 9.43 18.02
CA HIS A 30 -3.16 9.65 18.57
C HIS A 30 -2.09 9.36 17.52
N PHE A 31 -2.31 8.35 16.67
CA PHE A 31 -1.46 8.11 15.50
C PHE A 31 -1.44 9.32 14.56
N CYS A 32 -2.60 9.90 14.24
CA CYS A 32 -2.69 11.09 13.38
C CYS A 32 -2.00 12.31 13.99
N TYR A 33 -2.09 12.47 15.31
CA TYR A 33 -1.39 13.54 16.03
C TYR A 33 0.13 13.39 15.86
N GLU A 34 0.66 12.20 16.10
CA GLU A 34 2.10 11.91 15.93
C GLU A 34 2.55 12.05 14.47
N TRP A 35 1.73 11.61 13.53
CA TRP A 35 1.99 11.73 12.09
C TRP A 35 2.26 13.17 11.67
N LYS A 36 1.49 14.11 12.22
CA LYS A 36 1.67 15.54 11.97
C LYS A 36 2.83 16.11 12.78
N ARG A 37 2.92 15.78 14.07
CA ARG A 37 3.95 16.29 15.00
C ARG A 37 5.37 15.97 14.51
N MET A 38 5.57 14.75 14.02
CA MET A 38 6.88 14.27 13.52
C MET A 38 7.10 14.58 12.03
N ASN A 39 6.24 15.39 11.41
CA ASN A 39 6.37 15.78 9.99
C ASN A 39 6.39 14.59 9.00
N PHE A 40 5.85 13.44 9.38
CA PHE A 40 5.78 12.25 8.54
C PHE A 40 4.90 12.46 7.29
N GLN A 41 4.06 13.49 7.26
CA GLN A 41 3.36 13.95 6.06
C GLN A 41 4.28 14.35 4.90
N PHE A 42 5.55 14.68 5.19
CA PHE A 42 6.54 15.04 4.18
C PHE A 42 7.42 13.87 3.73
N VAL A 43 7.11 12.63 4.14
CA VAL A 43 7.89 11.43 3.84
C VAL A 43 8.15 11.22 2.33
N PHE A 44 7.23 11.67 1.47
CA PHE A 44 7.34 11.56 0.01
C PHE A 44 7.94 12.82 -0.65
N TYR A 45 8.22 13.88 0.11
CA TYR A 45 8.73 15.13 -0.46
C TYR A 45 10.24 15.05 -0.73
N GLY A 46 10.71 15.83 -1.70
CA GLY A 46 12.13 15.95 -2.02
C GLY A 46 12.70 14.84 -2.92
N ARG A 47 11.86 13.99 -3.52
CA ARG A 47 12.29 13.02 -4.55
C ARG A 47 12.24 13.65 -5.93
N ASN A 48 13.27 13.44 -6.72
CA ASN A 48 13.46 14.17 -7.98
C ASN A 48 12.84 13.46 -9.19
N THR A 49 12.65 12.14 -9.10
CA THR A 49 12.12 11.33 -10.20
C THR A 49 11.02 10.37 -9.74
N ASP A 50 10.11 10.04 -10.65
CA ASP A 50 9.06 9.04 -10.39
C ASP A 50 9.65 7.66 -10.11
N VAL A 51 10.79 7.33 -10.71
CA VAL A 51 11.50 6.05 -10.50
C VAL A 51 12.03 5.96 -9.07
N GLU A 52 12.67 7.02 -8.57
CA GLU A 52 13.11 7.11 -7.18
C GLU A 52 11.93 7.04 -6.21
N MET A 53 10.82 7.70 -6.55
CA MET A 53 9.59 7.67 -5.74
C MET A 53 9.03 6.25 -5.66
N ILE A 54 8.85 5.57 -6.79
CA ILE A 54 8.35 4.20 -6.84
C ILE A 54 9.26 3.25 -6.05
N ALA A 55 10.58 3.37 -6.23
CA ALA A 55 11.55 2.56 -5.51
C ALA A 55 11.46 2.80 -3.99
N PHE A 56 11.45 4.07 -3.58
CA PHE A 56 11.33 4.45 -2.17
C PHE A 56 10.03 3.94 -1.55
N VAL A 57 8.88 4.17 -2.20
CA VAL A 57 7.59 3.76 -1.62
C VAL A 57 7.49 2.24 -1.52
N THR A 58 8.01 1.53 -2.52
CA THR A 58 8.07 0.05 -2.49
C THR A 58 8.91 -0.43 -1.31
N GLU A 59 10.06 0.19 -1.06
CA GLU A 59 10.91 -0.14 0.08
C GLU A 59 10.28 0.27 1.42
N ALA A 60 9.68 1.45 1.49
CA ALA A 60 9.02 1.97 2.69
C ALA A 60 7.87 1.05 3.13
N LEU A 61 7.00 0.64 2.21
CA LEU A 61 5.93 -0.32 2.49
C LEU A 61 6.49 -1.68 2.96
N ALA A 62 7.58 -2.16 2.35
CA ALA A 62 8.22 -3.40 2.77
C ALA A 62 8.85 -3.29 4.17
N ILE A 63 9.49 -2.15 4.49
CA ILE A 63 10.08 -1.88 5.81
C ILE A 63 9.00 -1.89 6.88
N VAL A 64 7.91 -1.14 6.70
CA VAL A 64 6.84 -1.07 7.71
C VAL A 64 6.10 -2.39 7.82
N LYS A 65 5.86 -3.12 6.71
CA LYS A 65 5.32 -4.48 6.77
C LYS A 65 6.21 -5.39 7.62
N LYS A 66 7.52 -5.33 7.43
CA LYS A 66 8.46 -6.12 8.22
C LYS A 66 8.44 -5.73 9.70
N ILE A 67 8.29 -4.44 10.03
CA ILE A 67 8.12 -4.00 11.42
C ILE A 67 6.83 -4.59 12.00
N PHE A 68 5.70 -4.46 11.29
CA PHE A 68 4.41 -5.03 11.68
C PHE A 68 4.49 -6.55 11.95
N MET A 69 5.12 -7.31 11.05
CA MET A 69 5.22 -8.77 11.20
C MET A 69 6.13 -9.21 12.35
N ASN A 70 7.16 -8.43 12.68
CA ASN A 70 8.14 -8.79 13.71
C ASN A 70 7.83 -8.18 15.09
N SER A 71 6.88 -7.26 15.17
CA SER A 71 6.58 -6.58 16.43
C SER A 71 5.83 -7.49 17.40
N LYS A 72 6.43 -7.70 18.58
CA LYS A 72 5.82 -8.48 19.66
C LYS A 72 4.95 -7.64 20.60
N LYS A 73 5.08 -6.32 20.56
CA LYS A 73 4.34 -5.40 21.41
C LYS A 73 3.02 -5.02 20.72
N PRO A 74 1.85 -5.21 21.36
CA PRO A 74 0.56 -4.94 20.71
C PRO A 74 0.41 -3.51 20.18
N LEU A 75 0.81 -2.50 20.97
CA LEU A 75 0.71 -1.09 20.57
C LEU A 75 1.62 -0.77 19.37
N GLU A 76 2.86 -1.26 19.38
CA GLU A 76 3.81 -1.06 18.29
C GLU A 76 3.32 -1.75 17.00
N ARG A 77 2.74 -2.96 17.13
CA ARG A 77 2.12 -3.68 16.01
C ARG A 77 0.93 -2.93 15.42
N ILE A 78 0.06 -2.35 16.26
CA ILE A 78 -1.06 -1.50 15.82
C ILE A 78 -0.54 -0.22 15.14
N GLY A 79 0.45 0.45 15.72
CA GLY A 79 1.07 1.64 15.13
C GLY A 79 1.68 1.35 13.76
N ALA A 80 2.38 0.21 13.60
CA ALA A 80 2.95 -0.20 12.32
C ALA A 80 1.86 -0.51 11.28
N PHE A 81 0.74 -1.09 11.72
CA PHE A 81 -0.43 -1.31 10.85
C PHE A 81 -1.05 0.01 10.38
N TYR A 82 -1.21 1.00 11.27
CA TYR A 82 -1.67 2.34 10.91
C TYR A 82 -0.68 3.07 9.99
N MET A 83 0.62 2.85 10.18
CA MET A 83 1.65 3.39 9.31
C MET A 83 1.60 2.79 7.90
N LEU A 84 1.36 1.48 7.75
CA LEU A 84 1.09 0.86 6.44
C LEU A 84 -0.10 1.50 5.73
N TYR A 85 -1.19 1.68 6.46
CA TYR A 85 -2.38 2.36 5.96
C TYR A 85 -2.07 3.79 5.49
N ALA A 86 -1.41 4.59 6.34
CA ALA A 86 -1.08 5.97 6.03
C ALA A 86 -0.14 6.09 4.83
N LEU A 87 0.91 5.27 4.76
CA LEU A 87 1.83 5.28 3.62
C LEU A 87 1.12 4.91 2.32
N TYR A 88 0.27 3.89 2.33
CA TYR A 88 -0.43 3.45 1.13
C TYR A 88 -1.41 4.50 0.58
N PHE A 89 -2.20 5.15 1.44
CA PHE A 89 -3.21 6.13 0.98
C PHE A 89 -2.65 7.55 0.80
N LYS A 90 -1.42 7.83 1.24
CA LYS A 90 -0.77 9.14 1.07
C LYS A 90 0.31 9.16 0.00
N GLN A 91 0.70 8.01 -0.53
CA GLN A 91 1.71 7.96 -1.60
C GLN A 91 1.20 8.61 -2.90
N PRO A 92 2.08 9.23 -3.70
CA PRO A 92 1.72 9.73 -5.03
C PRO A 92 1.64 8.62 -6.10
N THR A 93 2.08 7.39 -5.78
CA THR A 93 2.29 6.28 -6.73
C THR A 93 1.35 5.09 -6.51
N GLU A 94 0.15 5.33 -6.00
CA GLU A 94 -0.79 4.28 -5.56
C GLU A 94 -1.12 3.24 -6.65
N GLN A 95 -1.15 3.66 -7.91
CA GLN A 95 -1.40 2.76 -9.04
C GLN A 95 -0.27 1.73 -9.28
N PHE A 96 0.95 2.01 -8.82
CA PHE A 96 2.14 1.21 -9.11
C PHE A 96 2.59 0.42 -7.87
N CYS A 97 2.60 1.08 -6.72
CA CYS A 97 3.15 0.57 -5.47
C CYS A 97 2.03 0.07 -4.54
N LYS A 98 2.03 -1.24 -4.32
CA LYS A 98 1.10 -1.95 -3.43
C LYS A 98 1.87 -2.71 -2.36
N ILE A 99 1.20 -3.03 -1.27
CA ILE A 99 1.74 -3.87 -0.20
C ILE A 99 1.83 -5.30 -0.73
N ARG A 100 3.05 -5.80 -0.90
CA ARG A 100 3.31 -7.18 -1.34
C ARG A 100 3.04 -8.14 -0.19
N VAL A 101 2.10 -9.05 -0.37
CA VAL A 101 1.62 -9.97 0.67
C VAL A 101 1.73 -11.41 0.18
N THR A 102 2.47 -12.24 0.92
CA THR A 102 2.51 -13.69 0.71
C THR A 102 1.29 -14.38 1.32
N THR A 103 1.07 -15.65 0.99
CA THR A 103 0.01 -16.44 1.63
C THR A 103 0.13 -16.47 3.16
N MET A 104 1.35 -16.52 3.70
CA MET A 104 1.58 -16.51 5.15
C MET A 104 1.33 -15.13 5.74
N ASP A 105 1.83 -14.08 5.08
CA ASP A 105 1.56 -12.69 5.48
C ASP A 105 0.05 -12.44 5.56
N TRP A 106 -0.71 -12.97 4.59
CA TRP A 106 -2.16 -12.81 4.55
C TRP A 106 -2.87 -13.48 5.73
N ALA A 107 -2.41 -14.67 6.12
CA ALA A 107 -2.93 -15.36 7.31
C ALA A 107 -2.66 -14.53 8.58
N GLU A 108 -1.45 -13.96 8.71
CA GLU A 108 -1.08 -13.09 9.82
C GLU A 108 -1.92 -11.81 9.87
N PHE A 109 -2.17 -11.15 8.73
CA PHE A 109 -3.06 -9.99 8.67
C PHE A 109 -4.47 -10.33 9.15
N LYS A 110 -5.05 -11.44 8.67
CA LYS A 110 -6.39 -11.88 9.11
C LYS A 110 -6.42 -12.19 10.61
N GLN A 111 -5.44 -12.94 11.11
CA GLN A 111 -5.34 -13.28 12.52
C GLN A 111 -5.20 -12.03 13.40
N PHE A 112 -4.39 -11.05 12.97
CA PHE A 112 -4.21 -9.80 13.68
C PHE A 112 -5.52 -9.02 13.82
N VAL A 113 -6.30 -8.90 12.74
CA VAL A 113 -7.59 -8.18 12.73
C VAL A 113 -8.67 -8.92 13.52
N GLN A 114 -8.65 -10.26 13.50
CA GLN A 114 -9.61 -11.10 14.22
C GLN A 114 -9.26 -11.28 15.70
N SER A 115 -8.02 -11.00 16.08
CA SER A 115 -7.58 -11.12 17.47
C SER A 115 -8.30 -10.09 18.35
N PRO A 116 -8.97 -10.51 19.44
CA PRO A 116 -9.58 -9.61 20.41
C PRO A 116 -8.48 -8.97 21.25
N THR A 117 -7.69 -8.11 20.61
CA THR A 117 -6.51 -7.53 21.24
C THR A 117 -6.94 -6.42 22.20
N PHE A 118 -8.04 -5.69 21.88
CA PHE A 118 -8.71 -4.70 22.72
C PHE A 118 -10.18 -4.54 22.29
N GLU A 119 -11.15 -4.71 23.20
CA GLU A 119 -12.60 -4.79 22.92
C GLU A 119 -13.13 -3.66 22.01
N HIS A 120 -12.81 -2.39 22.29
CA HIS A 120 -13.32 -1.25 21.52
C HIS A 120 -12.52 -0.90 20.26
N HIS A 121 -11.25 -1.31 20.18
CA HIS A 121 -10.32 -0.86 19.14
C HIS A 121 -10.14 -1.90 18.02
N SER A 122 -10.68 -3.10 18.23
CA SER A 122 -10.88 -4.09 17.17
C SER A 122 -11.65 -3.50 15.97
N LEU A 123 -12.58 -2.56 16.23
CA LEU A 123 -13.41 -1.93 15.20
C LEU A 123 -12.62 -0.95 14.31
N GLU A 124 -11.77 -0.10 14.89
CA GLU A 124 -10.94 0.83 14.09
C GLU A 124 -9.94 0.06 13.21
N VAL A 125 -9.27 -0.94 13.79
CA VAL A 125 -8.35 -1.81 13.07
C VAL A 125 -9.07 -2.57 11.95
N ALA A 126 -10.25 -3.13 12.23
CA ALA A 126 -11.06 -3.82 11.22
C ALA A 126 -11.55 -2.87 10.11
N ALA A 127 -11.95 -1.64 10.45
CA ALA A 127 -12.37 -0.64 9.48
C ALA A 127 -11.20 -0.21 8.58
N ILE A 128 -10.02 0.05 9.14
CA ILE A 128 -8.81 0.37 8.39
C ILE A 128 -8.41 -0.79 7.49
N PHE A 129 -8.44 -2.02 8.00
CA PHE A 129 -8.14 -3.22 7.21
C PHE A 129 -9.10 -3.38 6.03
N TRP A 130 -10.41 -3.21 6.28
CA TRP A 130 -11.42 -3.25 5.24
C TRP A 130 -11.17 -2.17 4.19
N LYS A 131 -10.84 -0.95 4.61
CA LYS A 131 -10.52 0.16 3.71
C LYS A 131 -9.31 -0.11 2.84
N MET A 132 -8.21 -0.64 3.41
CA MET A 132 -7.04 -1.07 2.64
C MET A 132 -7.42 -2.14 1.62
N PHE A 133 -8.32 -3.05 1.98
CA PHE A 133 -8.77 -4.09 1.08
C PHE A 133 -9.61 -3.53 -0.08
N VAL A 134 -10.60 -2.67 0.20
CA VAL A 134 -11.44 -2.03 -0.83
C VAL A 134 -10.62 -1.10 -1.72
N GLY A 135 -9.64 -0.40 -1.14
CA GLY A 135 -8.68 0.46 -1.84
C GLY A 135 -7.60 -0.30 -2.62
N ASP A 136 -7.73 -1.62 -2.78
CA ASP A 136 -6.83 -2.46 -3.59
C ASP A 136 -5.34 -2.36 -3.17
N ALA A 137 -5.11 -2.21 -1.86
CA ALA A 137 -3.78 -1.97 -1.30
C ALA A 137 -2.85 -3.19 -1.33
N PHE A 138 -3.42 -4.38 -1.42
CA PHE A 138 -2.67 -5.63 -1.30
C PHE A 138 -2.39 -6.24 -2.68
N ARG A 139 -1.12 -6.53 -2.95
CA ARG A 139 -0.68 -7.32 -4.10
C ARG A 139 -0.26 -8.70 -3.61
N PHE A 140 -1.06 -9.71 -3.93
CA PHE A 140 -0.77 -11.10 -3.60
C PHE A 140 0.40 -11.62 -4.44
N VAL A 141 1.44 -12.11 -3.76
CA VAL A 141 2.68 -12.58 -4.39
C VAL A 141 3.12 -13.91 -3.80
N GLN A 142 3.85 -14.70 -4.57
CA GLN A 142 4.45 -15.94 -4.06
C GLN A 142 5.65 -15.66 -3.16
N ASP A 143 6.46 -14.64 -3.51
CA ASP A 143 7.65 -14.26 -2.78
C ASP A 143 7.67 -12.75 -2.51
N GLU A 144 8.24 -12.39 -1.37
CA GLU A 144 8.35 -11.00 -0.91
C GLU A 144 9.23 -10.18 -1.86
N PHE A 145 10.30 -10.79 -2.40
CA PHE A 145 11.23 -10.10 -3.28
C PHE A 145 10.84 -10.19 -4.76
N GLU A 146 11.11 -9.11 -5.48
CA GLU A 146 11.06 -9.11 -6.95
C GLU A 146 12.36 -9.70 -7.48
N TYR A 147 12.27 -10.87 -8.10
CA TYR A 147 13.40 -11.48 -8.79
C TYR A 147 13.46 -10.91 -10.21
N GLY A 148 14.53 -10.19 -10.52
CA GLY A 148 14.86 -9.85 -11.90
C GLY A 148 15.18 -11.11 -12.72
N TYR A 149 15.15 -11.00 -14.05
CA TYR A 149 15.49 -12.11 -14.95
C TYR A 149 16.89 -12.69 -14.68
N ASP A 150 17.82 -11.88 -14.18
CA ASP A 150 19.20 -12.29 -13.86
C ASP A 150 19.27 -13.34 -12.72
N ALA A 151 18.32 -13.33 -11.79
CA ALA A 151 18.32 -14.29 -10.67
C ALA A 151 17.95 -15.71 -11.10
N PHE A 152 17.23 -15.88 -12.22
CA PHE A 152 16.87 -17.18 -12.76
C PHE A 152 18.09 -17.95 -13.30
N PHE A 153 19.09 -17.24 -13.84
CA PHE A 153 20.31 -17.87 -14.36
C PHE A 153 21.25 -18.39 -13.25
N VAL A 154 21.12 -17.90 -12.02
CA VAL A 154 21.92 -18.38 -10.87
C VAL A 154 21.36 -19.69 -10.30
N ARG A 155 20.07 -20.01 -10.54
CA ARG A 155 19.42 -21.27 -10.09
C ARG A 155 19.21 -22.28 -11.22
N GLY A 156 20.17 -22.40 -12.12
CA GLY A 156 20.11 -23.30 -13.29
C GLY A 156 20.12 -24.81 -13.01
N ASP A 157 19.84 -25.30 -11.79
CA ASP A 157 19.96 -26.73 -11.45
C ASP A 157 18.78 -27.35 -10.67
N GLN A 158 17.61 -26.70 -10.59
CA GLN A 158 16.44 -27.27 -9.88
C GLN A 158 15.11 -27.14 -10.64
N SER A 159 15.16 -27.26 -11.96
CA SER A 159 13.99 -27.09 -12.86
C SER A 159 12.91 -28.19 -12.72
N GLY A 160 13.11 -29.23 -11.92
CA GLY A 160 12.21 -30.39 -11.85
C GLY A 160 11.15 -30.41 -10.73
N ARG A 161 11.10 -29.43 -9.81
CA ARG A 161 10.23 -29.50 -8.60
C ARG A 161 9.19 -28.38 -8.45
N PHE A 162 9.08 -27.48 -9.43
CA PHE A 162 8.38 -26.20 -9.22
C PHE A 162 6.87 -26.18 -9.53
N ASP A 163 6.31 -27.23 -10.13
CA ASP A 163 4.95 -27.17 -10.69
C ASP A 163 3.83 -27.33 -9.63
N ASP A 164 4.04 -28.18 -8.61
CA ASP A 164 2.99 -28.48 -7.62
C ASP A 164 2.76 -27.32 -6.62
N LYS A 165 3.82 -26.64 -6.17
CA LYS A 165 3.71 -25.52 -5.19
C LYS A 165 3.07 -24.26 -5.78
N ALA A 166 3.30 -23.98 -7.07
CA ALA A 166 2.66 -22.85 -7.74
C ALA A 166 1.15 -23.07 -7.84
N ARG A 167 0.73 -24.29 -8.17
CA ARG A 167 -0.69 -24.68 -8.30
C ARG A 167 -1.46 -24.55 -6.99
N ASP A 168 -0.86 -24.88 -5.85
CA ASP A 168 -1.48 -24.69 -4.54
C ASP A 168 -1.53 -23.22 -4.11
N SER A 169 -0.53 -22.42 -4.50
CA SER A 169 -0.53 -20.96 -4.25
C SER A 169 -1.69 -20.25 -4.97
N PHE A 170 -1.98 -20.64 -6.22
CA PHE A 170 -3.13 -20.09 -6.97
C PHE A 170 -4.49 -20.48 -6.38
N LYS A 171 -4.61 -21.65 -5.72
CA LYS A 171 -5.86 -22.02 -5.03
C LYS A 171 -6.11 -21.13 -3.81
N VAL A 172 -5.07 -20.75 -3.07
CA VAL A 172 -5.21 -19.88 -1.90
C VAL A 172 -5.61 -18.46 -2.29
N VAL A 173 -5.04 -17.91 -3.38
CA VAL A 173 -5.46 -16.61 -3.92
C VAL A 173 -6.95 -16.61 -4.31
N ARG A 174 -7.40 -17.63 -5.05
CA ARG A 174 -8.82 -17.77 -5.40
C ARG A 174 -9.73 -17.99 -4.18
N GLN A 175 -9.25 -18.72 -3.18
CA GLN A 175 -10.01 -18.98 -1.96
C GLN A 175 -10.14 -17.70 -1.12
N ALA A 176 -9.07 -16.90 -0.99
CA ALA A 176 -9.14 -15.58 -0.39
C ALA A 176 -10.13 -14.70 -1.16
N GLU A 177 -10.01 -14.58 -2.48
CA GLU A 177 -10.96 -13.83 -3.32
C GLU A 177 -12.42 -14.27 -3.13
N LYS A 178 -12.65 -15.58 -2.96
CA LYS A 178 -13.99 -16.15 -2.73
C LYS A 178 -14.51 -15.81 -1.33
N GLU A 179 -13.68 -15.98 -0.30
CA GLU A 179 -13.98 -15.57 1.08
C GLU A 179 -14.30 -14.07 1.16
N PHE A 180 -13.59 -13.24 0.40
CA PHE A 180 -13.82 -11.80 0.30
C PHE A 180 -15.15 -11.43 -0.35
N ARG A 181 -15.55 -12.13 -1.42
CA ARG A 181 -16.87 -11.94 -2.02
C ARG A 181 -17.99 -12.29 -1.03
N THR A 182 -17.78 -13.26 -0.15
CA THR A 182 -18.72 -13.56 0.95
C THR A 182 -18.68 -12.54 2.08
N MET A 183 -17.52 -11.96 2.41
CA MET A 183 -17.39 -10.94 3.48
C MET A 183 -18.14 -9.64 3.14
N LYS A 184 -18.32 -9.33 1.85
CA LYS A 184 -19.17 -8.22 1.36
C LYS A 184 -20.64 -8.27 1.83
N THR A 185 -21.11 -9.36 2.44
CA THR A 185 -22.51 -9.49 2.90
C THR A 185 -22.87 -8.67 4.15
N ASN A 186 -21.89 -8.08 4.84
CA ASN A 186 -22.12 -7.05 5.88
C ASN A 186 -22.30 -5.63 5.31
N THR A 187 -22.87 -5.52 4.09
CA THR A 187 -22.95 -4.30 3.26
C THR A 187 -23.42 -3.07 4.00
N GLY A 188 -24.45 -3.15 4.85
CA GLY A 188 -25.11 -1.97 5.41
C GLY A 188 -24.19 -1.04 6.21
N LEU A 189 -23.35 -1.60 7.07
CA LEU A 189 -22.48 -0.80 7.95
C LEU A 189 -21.28 -0.22 7.20
N TYR A 190 -20.72 -0.98 6.24
CA TYR A 190 -19.63 -0.50 5.39
C TYR A 190 -20.10 0.52 4.35
N THR A 191 -21.27 0.33 3.74
CA THR A 191 -21.87 1.31 2.82
C THR A 191 -22.18 2.63 3.53
N ALA A 192 -22.64 2.57 4.79
CA ALA A 192 -22.83 3.78 5.60
C ALA A 192 -21.49 4.47 5.90
N LEU A 193 -20.43 3.69 6.19
CA LEU A 193 -19.08 4.23 6.40
C LEU A 193 -18.53 4.91 5.14
N ASP A 194 -18.68 4.27 3.97
CA ASP A 194 -18.25 4.80 2.68
C ASP A 194 -18.97 6.12 2.35
N ALA A 195 -20.29 6.19 2.59
CA ALA A 195 -21.06 7.41 2.37
C ALA A 195 -20.63 8.57 3.29
N LEU A 196 -20.35 8.28 4.57
CA LEU A 196 -19.82 9.26 5.51
C LEU A 196 -18.43 9.74 5.10
N GLU A 197 -17.58 8.84 4.63
CA GLU A 197 -16.25 9.18 4.12
C GLU A 197 -16.34 10.06 2.87
N MET A 198 -17.20 9.74 1.90
CA MET A 198 -17.43 10.56 0.73
C MET A 198 -17.82 11.99 1.13
N GLY A 199 -18.80 12.13 2.04
CA GLY A 199 -19.22 13.44 2.54
C GLY A 199 -18.10 14.20 3.29
N TYR A 200 -17.29 13.50 4.07
CA TYR A 200 -16.13 14.11 4.73
C TYR A 200 -15.09 14.59 3.72
N ASN A 201 -14.75 13.77 2.72
CA ASN A 201 -13.76 14.12 1.71
C ASN A 201 -14.24 15.28 0.83
N GLU A 202 -15.51 15.30 0.42
CA GLU A 202 -16.12 16.43 -0.30
C GLU A 202 -16.05 17.73 0.51
N MET A 203 -16.40 17.67 1.80
CA MET A 203 -16.33 18.83 2.67
C MET A 203 -14.89 19.29 2.88
N LYS A 204 -13.97 18.35 3.08
CA LYS A 204 -12.54 18.63 3.20
C LYS A 204 -11.99 19.27 1.92
N GLU A 205 -12.33 18.76 0.75
CA GLU A 205 -11.94 19.34 -0.55
C GLU A 205 -12.53 20.73 -0.75
N SER A 206 -13.76 20.99 -0.29
CA SER A 206 -14.36 22.33 -0.35
C SER A 206 -13.61 23.34 0.54
N LEU A 207 -13.18 22.91 1.72
CA LEU A 207 -12.37 23.72 2.64
C LEU A 207 -10.97 23.93 2.08
N GLU A 208 -10.31 22.88 1.57
CA GLU A 208 -9.01 23.01 0.91
C GLU A 208 -9.13 23.87 -0.37
N GLY A 209 -10.25 23.80 -1.08
CA GLY A 209 -10.59 24.61 -2.26
C GLY A 209 -10.59 26.12 -2.00
N GLU A 210 -11.08 26.55 -0.84
CA GLU A 210 -11.00 27.96 -0.40
C GLU A 210 -9.55 28.41 -0.13
N TYR A 211 -8.64 27.50 0.25
CA TYR A 211 -7.21 27.79 0.43
C TYR A 211 -6.37 27.50 -0.84
N LEU A 212 -6.89 26.71 -1.80
CA LEU A 212 -6.24 26.31 -3.06
C LEU A 212 -6.36 27.34 -4.19
N GLY A 213 -7.09 28.44 -3.99
CA GLY A 213 -7.03 29.62 -4.87
C GLY A 213 -5.61 30.18 -5.04
N LEU A 214 -4.71 29.91 -4.09
CA LEU A 214 -3.29 30.27 -4.13
C LEU A 214 -2.35 29.10 -4.53
N TYR A 215 -2.72 27.85 -4.22
CA TYR A 215 -1.85 26.68 -4.45
C TYR A 215 -2.12 25.92 -5.78
N SER A 216 -3.28 26.12 -6.42
CA SER A 216 -3.64 25.42 -7.67
C SER A 216 -2.78 25.82 -8.89
N LYS A 217 -2.15 27.01 -8.87
CA LYS A 217 -1.27 27.44 -9.96
C LYS A 217 -0.02 26.56 -10.12
N LEU A 218 0.53 26.00 -9.03
CA LEU A 218 1.76 25.19 -9.07
C LEU A 218 1.48 23.69 -9.29
N TYR A 219 0.36 23.17 -8.78
CA TYR A 219 0.02 21.73 -8.90
C TYR A 219 -0.59 21.34 -10.25
N VAL A 220 -1.33 22.23 -10.91
CA VAL A 220 -1.93 21.96 -12.24
C VAL A 220 -0.88 22.05 -13.35
N GLU A 221 0.13 22.91 -13.19
CA GLU A 221 1.17 23.15 -14.20
C GLU A 221 2.18 21.98 -14.34
N MET A 222 2.30 21.11 -13.32
CA MET A 222 3.08 19.87 -13.40
C MET A 222 2.28 18.65 -13.89
N ARG A 223 0.94 18.64 -13.77
CA ARG A 223 0.09 17.49 -14.12
C ARG A 223 -0.26 17.42 -15.62
N LEU A 224 0.05 18.47 -16.39
CA LEU A 224 -0.21 18.56 -17.84
C LEU A 224 1.10 18.61 -18.65
N ARG A 225 1.95 17.58 -18.52
CA ARG A 225 2.78 17.14 -19.66
C ARG A 225 2.29 15.77 -20.11
N PRO A 226 1.72 15.65 -21.33
CA PRO A 226 0.99 14.45 -21.69
C PRO A 226 1.88 13.22 -21.83
N ALA A 227 1.38 12.10 -21.33
CA ALA A 227 1.81 10.73 -21.60
C ALA A 227 1.55 10.32 -23.07
N HIS A 228 2.06 11.08 -24.03
CA HIS A 228 1.94 10.82 -25.46
C HIS A 228 3.31 10.60 -26.13
N ILE A 229 4.14 9.67 -25.63
CA ILE A 229 5.33 9.23 -26.39
C ILE A 229 5.52 7.69 -26.49
N CYS A 230 4.91 6.84 -25.66
CA CYS A 230 5.22 5.39 -25.70
C CYS A 230 4.20 4.44 -26.36
N MET A 231 3.13 4.92 -27.01
CA MET A 231 2.20 4.05 -27.76
C MET A 231 1.96 4.45 -29.22
N ALA A 232 2.97 5.01 -29.89
CA ALA A 232 2.94 5.26 -31.33
C ALA A 232 4.06 4.52 -32.08
N ARG A 233 4.14 3.18 -31.93
CA ARG A 233 4.91 2.34 -32.88
C ARG A 233 4.43 0.90 -32.95
N LYS A 234 3.12 0.70 -33.22
CA LYS A 234 2.56 -0.61 -33.60
C LYS A 234 1.40 -0.49 -34.59
N LYS A 235 1.48 0.39 -35.59
CA LYS A 235 0.61 0.38 -36.78
C LYS A 235 1.33 0.95 -38.01
N SER A 236 2.28 0.21 -38.55
CA SER A 236 2.66 0.28 -39.97
C SER A 236 3.44 -0.99 -40.29
N TRP A 237 3.20 -1.55 -41.47
CA TRP A 237 3.63 -2.88 -41.96
C TRP A 237 2.64 -4.03 -41.77
N LYS A 238 1.48 -3.90 -42.44
CA LYS A 238 0.90 -4.97 -43.28
C LYS A 238 -0.13 -4.33 -44.23
N HIS A 239 0.00 -4.64 -45.53
CA HIS A 239 -0.81 -4.21 -46.68
C HIS A 239 -0.35 -2.96 -47.45
N SER A 240 0.77 -3.08 -48.17
CA SER A 240 0.75 -2.69 -49.59
C SER A 240 0.36 -3.93 -50.39
N ARG A 241 -0.81 -3.84 -51.00
CA ARG A 241 -1.44 -4.84 -51.87
C ARG A 241 -0.66 -4.97 -53.17
N GLY A 242 -0.60 -6.19 -53.69
CA GLY A 242 -0.30 -6.43 -55.09
C GLY A 242 -1.48 -6.06 -56.00
N THR A 243 -1.14 -5.94 -57.28
CA THR A 243 -1.96 -5.87 -58.51
C THR A 243 -2.80 -4.62 -58.75
N LEU A 244 -2.26 -3.73 -59.58
CA LEU A 244 -2.56 -3.66 -61.02
C LEU A 244 -1.28 -3.37 -61.80
#